data_AF-A0AA38KYQ3-F1
#
_entry.id   AF-A0AA38KYQ3-F1
#
_cell.length_a   1.000
_cell.length_b   1.000
_cell.length_c   1.000
_cell.angle_alpha   90.00
_cell.angle_beta   90.00
_cell.angle_gamma   90.00
#
_symmetry.space_group_name_H-M   'P 1'
#
loop_
_entity.id
_entity.type
_entity.pdbx_description
1 polymer ?
#
loop_
_entity_poly.entity_id
_entity_poly.type
_entity_poly.pdbx_seq_one_letter_code
_entity_poly.pdbx_strand_id
1 'polypeptide(L)'
;MGSPGDSTTIAVPKVGVGVFVLNQEGQFLLGKRTGSHGHGTWALPGGHLEARESFEDCAAREVSEETNLKIQNIRFLAATNDVMVAEGKHYVTIWVACEMVDAQAAPENLEPEKCEEWEWVTWVKIKRWAKAHQPEEGKSTDTGPRTLFLPLLNLIAQRSRFEGPGPGFGQ
;
A
#
# COMPACT_ATOMS: atom_id res chain seq x y z
N MET A 1 -6.78 -43.15 -27.51
CA MET A 1 -6.74 -43.21 -26.03
C MET A 1 -5.36 -42.81 -25.59
N GLY A 2 -5.24 -41.87 -24.64
CA GLY A 2 -3.98 -41.37 -24.07
C GLY A 2 -3.86 -39.84 -24.14
N SER A 3 -4.08 -39.17 -23.02
CA SER A 3 -4.54 -37.78 -22.84
C SER A 3 -3.56 -36.64 -23.15
N PRO A 4 -4.04 -35.41 -23.46
CA PRO A 4 -3.30 -34.18 -23.21
C PRO A 4 -3.51 -33.76 -21.75
N GLY A 5 -2.45 -33.72 -20.95
CA GLY A 5 -2.48 -33.23 -19.57
C GLY A 5 -1.06 -33.14 -19.05
N ASP A 6 -0.57 -32.07 -18.45
CA ASP A 6 -1.23 -30.88 -17.92
C ASP A 6 -0.15 -29.79 -17.97
N SER A 7 -0.35 -28.75 -18.78
CA SER A 7 0.53 -27.58 -18.74
C SER A 7 0.19 -26.86 -17.43
N THR A 8 0.85 -27.25 -16.34
CA THR A 8 0.73 -26.55 -15.07
C THR A 8 1.33 -25.17 -15.28
N THR A 9 0.49 -24.20 -15.64
CA THR A 9 0.90 -22.80 -15.77
C THR A 9 1.48 -22.38 -14.43
N ILE A 10 2.80 -22.15 -14.40
CA ILE A 10 3.45 -21.61 -13.20
C ILE A 10 2.86 -20.22 -12.99
N ALA A 11 2.20 -20.01 -11.84
CA ALA A 11 1.70 -18.69 -11.47
C ALA A 11 2.89 -17.73 -11.35
N VAL A 12 2.93 -16.71 -12.21
CA VAL A 12 3.99 -15.71 -12.22
C VAL A 12 3.65 -14.61 -11.22
N PRO A 13 4.59 -14.18 -10.35
CA PRO A 13 4.36 -13.05 -9.46
C PRO A 13 4.01 -11.80 -10.25
N LYS A 14 3.04 -11.02 -9.74
CA LYS A 14 2.69 -9.72 -10.30
C LYS A 14 3.53 -8.62 -9.64
N VAL A 15 3.63 -7.47 -10.29
CA VAL A 15 4.29 -6.28 -9.71
C VAL A 15 3.22 -5.24 -9.36
N GLY A 16 3.28 -4.72 -8.14
CA GLY A 16 2.47 -3.58 -7.71
C GLY A 16 3.34 -2.45 -7.19
N VAL A 17 2.82 -1.23 -7.20
CA VAL A 17 3.48 -0.04 -6.66
C VAL A 17 2.62 0.52 -5.53
N GLY A 18 3.17 0.63 -4.32
CA GLY A 18 2.53 1.28 -3.18
C GLY A 18 3.17 2.64 -2.91
N VAL A 19 2.34 3.68 -2.77
CA VAL A 19 2.79 5.08 -2.78
C VAL A 19 2.58 5.76 -1.43
N PHE A 20 3.67 6.12 -0.77
CA PHE A 20 3.64 7.02 0.37
C PHE A 20 3.54 8.47 -0.12
N VAL A 21 2.31 8.98 -0.27
CA VAL A 21 2.04 10.39 -0.56
C VAL A 21 2.22 11.18 0.73
N LEU A 22 3.23 12.05 0.81
CA LEU A 22 3.54 12.85 2.00
C LEU A 22 2.87 14.22 1.98
N ASN A 23 2.29 14.61 3.11
CA ASN A 23 1.87 16.00 3.36
C ASN A 23 2.97 16.80 4.09
N GLN A 24 2.77 18.10 4.28
CA GLN A 24 3.73 18.99 4.95
C GLN A 24 3.94 18.68 6.44
N GLU A 25 3.05 17.91 7.06
CA GLU A 25 3.15 17.50 8.47
C GLU A 25 3.96 16.21 8.66
N GLY A 26 4.52 15.65 7.57
CA GLY A 26 5.23 14.37 7.61
C GLY A 26 4.32 13.17 7.85
N GLN A 27 3.03 13.32 7.58
CA GLN A 27 2.06 12.22 7.51
C GLN A 27 1.98 11.71 6.07
N PHE A 28 1.41 10.52 5.89
CA PHE A 28 1.11 9.96 4.59
C PHE A 28 -0.29 9.38 4.52
N LEU A 29 -0.79 9.24 3.30
CA LEU A 29 -2.15 8.83 3.03
C LEU A 29 -2.33 7.30 3.15
N LEU A 30 -3.37 6.85 3.86
CA LEU A 30 -3.87 5.47 3.79
C LEU A 30 -5.36 5.43 3.48
N GLY A 31 -5.76 4.44 2.70
CA GLY A 31 -7.15 4.13 2.37
C GLY A 31 -7.64 2.87 3.05
N LYS A 32 -8.87 2.88 3.56
CA LYS A 32 -9.56 1.69 4.09
C LYS A 32 -10.23 0.93 2.94
N ARG A 33 -9.75 -0.27 2.64
CA ARG A 33 -10.18 -1.05 1.48
C ARG A 33 -11.60 -1.63 1.65
N THR A 34 -12.45 -1.47 0.64
CA THR A 34 -13.79 -2.09 0.54
C THR A 34 -13.88 -3.15 -0.55
N GLY A 35 -12.84 -3.29 -1.38
CA GLY A 35 -12.80 -4.34 -2.41
C GLY A 35 -12.70 -5.76 -1.85
N SER A 36 -13.01 -6.75 -2.68
CA SER A 36 -13.01 -8.19 -2.34
C SER A 36 -11.68 -8.76 -1.83
N HIS A 37 -10.58 -8.04 -2.02
CA HIS A 37 -9.25 -8.43 -1.57
C HIS A 37 -8.78 -7.52 -0.43
N GLY A 38 -8.58 -8.07 0.76
CA GLY A 38 -8.19 -7.30 1.94
C GLY A 38 -9.28 -6.33 2.41
N HIS A 39 -10.56 -6.70 2.28
CA HIS A 39 -11.68 -5.91 2.79
C HIS A 39 -11.48 -5.55 4.27
N GLY A 40 -11.68 -4.29 4.62
CA GLY A 40 -11.49 -3.76 5.98
C GLY A 40 -10.03 -3.52 6.38
N THR A 41 -9.07 -3.81 5.50
CA THR A 41 -7.64 -3.51 5.74
C THR A 41 -7.26 -2.13 5.21
N TRP A 42 -6.20 -1.55 5.77
CA TRP A 42 -5.66 -0.25 5.40
C TRP A 42 -4.43 -0.41 4.51
N ALA A 43 -4.40 0.30 3.39
CA ALA A 43 -3.32 0.25 2.39
C ALA A 43 -2.94 1.66 1.90
N LEU A 44 -1.73 1.80 1.36
CA LEU A 44 -1.36 3.01 0.60
C LEU A 44 -2.17 3.06 -0.69
N PRO A 45 -2.35 4.26 -1.29
CA PRO A 45 -2.75 4.33 -2.69
C PRO A 45 -1.73 3.61 -3.58
N GLY A 46 -2.21 3.11 -4.71
CA GLY A 46 -1.38 2.37 -5.66
C GLY A 46 -2.02 1.09 -6.19
N GLY A 47 -1.43 0.55 -7.25
CA GLY A 47 -2.00 -0.57 -7.98
C GLY A 47 -0.96 -1.35 -8.78
N HIS A 48 -1.41 -1.93 -9.89
CA HIS A 48 -0.56 -2.76 -10.74
C HIS A 48 0.35 -1.91 -11.60
N LEU A 49 1.62 -2.33 -11.70
CA LEU A 49 2.52 -1.77 -12.70
C LEU A 49 2.07 -2.23 -14.08
N GLU A 50 1.74 -1.30 -14.97
CA GLU A 50 1.37 -1.62 -16.34
C GLU A 50 2.59 -1.76 -17.24
N ALA A 51 2.38 -2.36 -18.41
CA ALA A 51 3.45 -2.57 -19.38
C ALA A 51 4.02 -1.23 -19.85
N ARG A 52 5.35 -1.09 -19.74
CA ARG A 52 6.13 0.08 -20.17
C ARG A 52 6.02 1.31 -19.25
N GLU A 53 5.40 1.18 -18.09
CA GLU A 53 5.46 2.22 -17.06
C GLU A 53 6.79 2.17 -16.30
N SER A 54 7.30 3.35 -15.93
CA SER A 54 8.22 3.48 -14.81
C SER A 54 7.46 3.32 -13.48
N PHE A 55 8.16 3.13 -12.36
CA PHE A 55 7.50 3.10 -11.04
C PHE A 55 6.88 4.46 -10.71
N GLU A 56 7.51 5.53 -11.18
CA GLU A 56 7.10 6.91 -11.04
C GLU A 56 5.80 7.19 -11.83
N ASP A 57 5.71 6.71 -13.07
CA ASP A 57 4.49 6.87 -13.90
C ASP A 57 3.30 6.13 -13.27
N CYS A 58 3.52 4.88 -12.85
CA CYS A 58 2.49 4.09 -12.17
C CYS A 58 2.03 4.77 -10.89
N ALA A 59 2.95 5.26 -10.06
CA ALA A 59 2.62 5.98 -8.84
C ALA A 59 1.80 7.26 -9.12
N ALA A 60 2.18 8.04 -10.13
CA ALA A 60 1.48 9.28 -10.48
C ALA A 60 0.07 9.00 -11.04
N ARG A 61 -0.08 7.96 -11.87
CA ARG A 61 -1.37 7.52 -12.41
C ARG A 61 -2.29 7.05 -11.29
N GLU A 62 -1.88 6.07 -10.50
CA GLU A 62 -2.72 5.47 -9.44
C GLU A 62 -3.14 6.50 -8.40
N VAL A 63 -2.21 7.35 -7.93
CA VAL A 63 -2.57 8.41 -6.97
C VAL A 63 -3.57 9.39 -7.58
N SER A 64 -3.40 9.76 -8.86
CA SER A 64 -4.36 10.66 -9.51
C SER A 64 -5.73 10.01 -9.71
N GLU A 65 -5.78 8.74 -10.08
CA GLU A 65 -7.02 7.97 -10.31
C GLU A 65 -7.80 7.73 -9.02
N GLU A 66 -7.10 7.46 -7.92
CA GLU A 66 -7.71 7.10 -6.64
C GLU A 66 -8.05 8.32 -5.76
N THR A 67 -7.27 9.40 -5.86
CA THR A 67 -7.28 10.50 -4.87
C THR A 67 -7.44 11.92 -5.42
N ASN A 68 -7.39 12.09 -6.75
CA ASN A 68 -7.28 13.40 -7.43
C ASN A 68 -6.01 14.22 -7.07
N LEU A 69 -5.09 13.69 -6.27
CA LEU A 69 -3.85 14.40 -5.90
C LEU A 69 -2.83 14.37 -7.05
N LYS A 70 -2.07 15.46 -7.17
CA LYS A 70 -0.87 15.53 -8.02
C LYS A 70 0.38 15.40 -7.16
N ILE A 71 1.31 14.56 -7.59
CA ILE A 71 2.53 14.22 -6.84
C ILE A 71 3.79 14.58 -7.62
N GLN A 72 4.88 14.79 -6.89
CA GLN A 72 6.20 15.10 -7.42
C GLN A 72 7.31 14.48 -6.55
N ASN A 73 8.57 14.60 -6.98
CA ASN A 73 9.73 14.11 -6.24
C ASN A 73 9.62 12.63 -5.83
N ILE A 74 9.12 11.79 -6.75
CA ILE A 74 8.90 10.36 -6.50
C ILE A 74 10.26 9.66 -6.36
N ARG A 75 10.43 8.87 -5.30
CA ARG A 75 11.67 8.13 -5.01
C ARG A 75 11.37 6.72 -4.55
N PHE A 76 12.14 5.76 -5.05
CA PHE A 76 12.14 4.38 -4.57
C PHE A 76 12.59 4.30 -3.10
N LEU A 77 11.90 3.47 -2.31
CA LEU A 77 12.22 3.21 -0.91
C LEU A 77 12.65 1.76 -0.68
N ALA A 78 11.84 0.82 -1.16
CA ALA A 78 12.02 -0.60 -0.89
C ALA A 78 11.25 -1.45 -1.90
N ALA A 79 11.50 -2.76 -1.87
CA ALA A 79 10.63 -3.76 -2.47
C ALA A 79 10.28 -4.81 -1.42
N THR A 80 9.15 -5.50 -1.53
CA THR A 80 8.74 -6.63 -0.68
C THR A 80 8.28 -7.82 -1.52
N ASN A 81 8.34 -9.00 -0.92
CA ASN A 81 7.81 -10.23 -1.49
C ASN A 81 6.54 -10.64 -0.74
N ASP A 82 5.38 -10.56 -1.39
CA ASP A 82 4.07 -10.62 -0.76
C ASP A 82 3.27 -11.82 -1.25
N VAL A 83 3.31 -12.91 -0.48
CA VAL A 83 2.59 -14.16 -0.80
C VAL A 83 1.28 -14.20 -0.01
N MET A 84 0.16 -14.10 -0.71
CA MET A 84 -1.21 -14.15 -0.21
C MET A 84 -1.77 -15.55 -0.50
N VAL A 85 -1.44 -16.51 0.38
CA VAL A 85 -1.74 -17.94 0.16
C VAL A 85 -3.24 -18.21 0.05
N ALA A 86 -4.04 -17.58 0.91
CA ALA A 86 -5.50 -17.79 0.94
C ALA A 86 -6.17 -17.29 -0.36
N GLU A 87 -5.63 -16.23 -0.96
CA GLU A 87 -6.11 -15.62 -2.19
C GLU A 87 -5.45 -16.21 -3.45
N GLY A 88 -4.46 -17.10 -3.29
CA GLY A 88 -3.68 -17.65 -4.41
C GLY A 88 -2.90 -16.59 -5.19
N LYS A 89 -2.48 -15.50 -4.53
CA LYS A 89 -1.79 -14.38 -5.16
C LYS A 89 -0.35 -14.23 -4.67
N HIS A 90 0.52 -13.76 -5.55
CA HIS A 90 1.90 -13.44 -5.25
C HIS A 90 2.26 -12.11 -5.92
N TYR A 91 2.67 -11.14 -5.11
CA TYR A 91 3.16 -9.85 -5.57
C TYR A 91 4.62 -9.62 -5.18
N VAL A 92 5.33 -8.92 -6.05
CA VAL A 92 6.45 -8.06 -5.65
C VAL A 92 5.88 -6.65 -5.55
N THR A 93 5.92 -6.04 -4.37
CA THR A 93 5.47 -4.66 -4.19
C THR A 93 6.67 -3.73 -4.16
N ILE A 94 6.68 -2.74 -5.05
CA ILE A 94 7.63 -1.64 -5.06
C ILE A 94 7.05 -0.51 -4.22
N TRP A 95 7.82 -0.02 -3.26
CA TRP A 95 7.42 1.07 -2.38
C TRP A 95 8.14 2.34 -2.81
N VAL A 96 7.36 3.37 -3.11
CA VAL A 96 7.87 4.70 -3.42
C VAL A 96 7.28 5.72 -2.45
N ALA A 97 7.94 6.85 -2.29
CA ALA A 97 7.37 8.01 -1.62
C ALA A 97 7.49 9.24 -2.52
N CYS A 98 6.63 10.22 -2.26
CA CYS A 98 6.50 11.43 -3.06
C CYS A 98 5.93 12.56 -2.21
N GLU A 99 6.00 13.77 -2.74
CA GLU A 99 5.41 14.98 -2.16
C GLU A 99 4.19 15.41 -2.96
N MET A 100 3.19 15.98 -2.30
CA MET A 100 2.08 16.66 -2.98
C MET A 100 2.59 17.91 -3.72
N VAL A 101 2.08 18.13 -4.94
CA VAL A 101 2.33 19.38 -5.69
C VAL A 101 1.62 20.55 -5.02
N ASP A 102 0.34 20.38 -4.71
CA ASP A 102 -0.44 21.33 -3.91
C ASP A 102 -0.55 20.80 -2.48
N ALA A 103 0.19 21.42 -1.57
CA ALA A 103 0.21 21.06 -0.16
C ALA A 103 -1.14 21.22 0.57
N GLN A 104 -2.08 21.98 0.00
CA GLN A 104 -3.39 22.25 0.58
C GLN A 104 -4.51 21.40 -0.06
N ALA A 105 -4.19 20.64 -1.11
CA ALA A 105 -5.17 19.75 -1.74
C ALA A 105 -5.60 18.65 -0.76
N ALA A 106 -6.90 18.35 -0.76
CA ALA A 106 -7.46 17.23 -0.01
C ALA A 106 -7.68 16.04 -0.95
N PRO A 107 -7.44 14.80 -0.49
CA PRO A 107 -7.74 13.61 -1.26
C PRO A 107 -9.25 13.46 -1.46
N GLU A 108 -9.66 13.14 -2.69
CA GLU A 108 -11.05 12.78 -3.02
C GLU A 108 -11.17 11.26 -3.11
N ASN A 109 -12.27 10.66 -2.68
CA ASN A 109 -12.49 9.23 -2.88
C ASN A 109 -13.13 8.99 -4.26
N LEU A 110 -12.28 8.81 -5.28
CA LEU A 110 -12.74 8.63 -6.66
C LEU A 110 -13.19 7.19 -6.98
N GLU A 111 -12.85 6.22 -6.11
CA GLU A 111 -13.20 4.80 -6.26
C GLU A 111 -13.90 4.25 -4.98
N PRO A 112 -15.12 4.76 -4.66
CA PRO A 112 -15.81 4.43 -3.41
C PRO A 112 -16.15 2.94 -3.24
N GLU A 113 -16.16 2.17 -4.34
CA GLU A 113 -16.35 0.72 -4.34
C GLU A 113 -15.08 -0.06 -3.97
N LYS A 114 -13.91 0.59 -3.95
CA LYS A 114 -12.62 -0.01 -3.57
C LYS A 114 -12.03 0.58 -2.29
N CYS A 115 -12.35 1.83 -1.97
CA CYS A 115 -11.91 2.55 -0.78
C CYS A 115 -13.10 3.19 -0.06
N GLU A 116 -13.18 3.05 1.27
CA GLU A 116 -14.24 3.67 2.09
C GLU A 116 -13.89 5.13 2.40
N GLU A 117 -12.64 5.35 2.84
CA GLU A 117 -12.16 6.62 3.34
C GLU A 117 -10.64 6.71 3.23
N TRP A 118 -10.14 7.94 3.14
CA TRP A 118 -8.72 8.30 3.17
C TRP A 118 -8.36 8.97 4.49
N GLU A 119 -7.22 8.60 5.08
CA GLU A 119 -6.73 9.18 6.33
C GLU A 119 -5.23 9.47 6.25
N TRP A 120 -4.83 10.65 6.76
CA TRP A 120 -3.44 11.00 6.99
C TRP A 120 -2.93 10.35 8.29
N VAL A 121 -1.84 9.58 8.18
CA VAL A 121 -1.28 8.81 9.29
C VAL A 121 0.24 8.98 9.39
N THR A 122 0.79 8.69 10.56
CA THR A 122 2.25 8.72 10.78
C THR A 122 2.83 7.31 10.78
N TRP A 123 4.12 7.19 10.47
CA TRP A 123 4.83 5.90 10.54
C TRP A 123 4.78 5.28 11.95
N VAL A 124 4.81 6.12 12.99
CA VAL A 124 4.64 5.67 14.38
C VAL A 124 3.28 4.99 14.59
N LYS A 125 2.21 5.52 13.99
CA LYS A 125 0.86 4.91 14.04
C LYS A 125 0.85 3.55 13.34
N ILE A 126 1.50 3.46 12.16
CA ILE A 126 1.63 2.20 11.41
C ILE A 126 2.38 1.13 12.21
N LYS A 127 3.52 1.46 12.82
CA LYS A 127 4.26 0.53 13.68
C LYS A 127 3.43 0.05 14.88
N ARG A 128 2.54 0.90 15.43
CA ARG A 128 1.61 0.49 16.50
C ARG A 128 0.53 -0.46 15.99
N TRP A 129 -0.11 -0.13 14.87
CA TRP A 129 -1.12 -1.01 14.26
C TRP A 129 -0.54 -2.38 13.93
N ALA A 130 0.64 -2.44 13.32
CA ALA A 130 1.30 -3.71 13.00
C ALA A 130 1.58 -4.58 14.23
N LYS A 131 1.96 -3.98 15.37
CA LYS A 131 2.16 -4.72 16.64
C LYS A 131 0.85 -5.26 17.20
N ALA A 132 -0.24 -4.48 17.12
CA ALA A 132 -1.55 -4.88 17.64
C ALA A 132 -2.24 -5.98 16.83
N HIS A 133 -1.68 -6.41 15.69
CA HIS A 133 -2.09 -7.61 14.97
C HIS A 133 -1.56 -8.91 15.58
N GLN A 134 -0.67 -8.80 16.57
CA GLN A 134 -0.30 -9.93 17.40
C GLN A 134 -1.38 -10.03 18.49
N PRO A 135 -2.06 -11.18 18.63
CA PRO A 135 -3.20 -11.29 19.54
C PRO A 135 -2.75 -11.04 20.99
N GLU A 136 -3.23 -9.95 21.59
CA GLU A 136 -3.30 -9.84 23.05
C GLU A 136 -4.75 -10.01 23.49
N GLU A 137 -4.99 -11.03 24.31
CA GLU A 137 -6.30 -11.30 24.90
C GLU A 137 -6.74 -10.14 25.81
N GLY A 138 -7.97 -9.66 25.59
CA GLY A 138 -8.79 -9.22 26.72
C GLY A 138 -8.83 -7.73 27.09
N LYS A 139 -8.70 -6.77 26.15
CA LYS A 139 -9.12 -5.37 26.42
C LYS A 139 -9.90 -4.75 25.26
N SER A 140 -11.19 -4.52 25.51
CA SER A 140 -12.10 -3.76 24.66
C SER A 140 -12.01 -2.27 25.00
N THR A 141 -11.53 -1.47 24.05
CA THR A 141 -11.99 -0.10 23.84
C THR A 141 -12.55 -0.04 22.42
N ASP A 142 -13.53 0.82 22.17
CA ASP A 142 -14.37 0.96 20.96
C ASP A 142 -13.62 1.36 19.67
N THR A 143 -12.31 1.08 19.61
CA THR A 143 -11.40 1.26 18.49
C THR A 143 -10.59 -0.05 18.34
N GLY A 144 -11.19 -1.10 17.78
CA GLY A 144 -10.46 -2.34 17.49
C GLY A 144 -9.18 -2.07 16.66
N PRO A 145 -8.16 -2.95 16.71
CA PRO A 145 -6.92 -2.73 15.98
C PRO A 145 -7.21 -2.64 14.48
N ARG A 146 -6.98 -1.46 13.88
CA ARG A 146 -7.11 -1.23 12.44
C ARG A 146 -6.17 -2.17 11.69
N THR A 147 -6.73 -3.00 10.80
CA THR A 147 -5.96 -4.05 10.15
C THR A 147 -5.13 -3.51 8.99
N LEU A 148 -3.83 -3.78 8.90
CA LEU A 148 -2.99 -3.38 7.79
C LEU A 148 -3.04 -4.42 6.67
N PHE A 149 -3.02 -3.95 5.42
CA PHE A 149 -2.93 -4.84 4.28
C PHE A 149 -1.57 -5.56 4.28
N LEU A 150 -1.56 -6.84 3.87
CA LEU A 150 -0.41 -7.74 4.00
C LEU A 150 0.92 -7.15 3.46
N PRO A 151 0.98 -6.51 2.29
CA PRO A 151 2.21 -5.91 1.80
C PRO A 151 2.82 -4.89 2.76
N LEU A 152 2.00 -4.08 3.44
CA LEU A 152 2.50 -3.11 4.41
C LEU A 152 3.02 -3.78 5.69
N LEU A 153 2.37 -4.87 6.14
CA LEU A 153 2.91 -5.72 7.22
C LEU A 153 4.26 -6.33 6.82
N ASN A 154 4.37 -6.81 5.59
CA ASN A 154 5.59 -7.37 5.04
C ASN A 154 6.70 -6.33 4.86
N LEU A 155 6.38 -5.07 4.56
CA LEU A 155 7.37 -4.00 4.55
C LEU A 155 8.05 -3.88 5.91
N ILE A 156 7.26 -3.88 6.99
CA ILE A 156 7.79 -3.80 8.36
C ILE A 156 8.60 -5.05 8.72
N ALA A 157 8.12 -6.24 8.34
CA ALA A 157 8.77 -7.51 8.69
C ALA A 157 10.05 -7.76 7.87
N GLN A 158 10.02 -7.53 6.56
CA GLN A 158 11.11 -7.84 5.63
C GLN A 158 12.15 -6.71 5.55
N ARG A 159 11.80 -5.49 5.96
CA ARG A 159 12.69 -4.32 5.99
C ARG A 159 12.75 -3.77 7.40
N SER A 160 13.28 -4.54 8.35
CA SER A 160 13.35 -4.16 9.76
C SER A 160 14.15 -2.89 10.08
N ARG A 161 14.99 -2.42 9.14
CA ARG A 161 15.71 -1.13 9.21
C ARG A 161 14.98 0.03 8.52
N PHE A 162 13.81 -0.21 7.93
CA PHE A 162 13.02 0.83 7.29
C PHE A 162 12.29 1.64 8.35
N GLU A 163 12.67 2.90 8.49
CA GLU A 163 12.13 3.82 9.51
C GLU A 163 10.99 4.70 8.98
N GLY A 164 10.40 4.32 7.84
CA GLY A 164 9.32 5.05 7.18
C GLY A 164 9.81 5.99 6.09
N PRO A 165 8.89 6.66 5.38
CA PRO A 165 9.22 7.77 4.46
C PRO A 165 9.63 8.99 5.31
N GLY A 166 10.88 9.04 5.77
CA GLY A 166 11.35 10.03 6.74
C GLY A 166 11.42 11.47 6.22
N PRO A 167 11.52 12.48 7.12
CA PRO A 167 11.78 13.86 6.75
C PRO A 167 13.18 13.97 6.13
N GLY A 168 13.24 14.39 4.86
CA GLY A 168 14.43 14.28 4.00
C GLY A 168 14.08 14.11 2.51
N PHE A 169 12.81 13.87 2.21
CA PHE A 169 12.19 14.27 0.95
C PHE A 169 12.48 15.76 0.71
N GLY A 170 13.37 16.04 -0.26
CA GLY A 170 13.77 17.41 -0.64
C GLY A 170 15.22 17.83 -0.36
N GLN A 171 16.09 16.97 0.19
CA GLN A 171 17.56 17.18 0.17
C GLN A 171 18.26 16.25 -0.84
#